data_AF-A0A2E3XU46-F1
#
_entry.id   AF-A0A2E3XU46-F1
#
_cell.length_a   1.000
_cell.length_b   1.000
_cell.length_c   1.000
_cell.angle_alpha   90.00
_cell.angle_beta   90.00
_cell.angle_gamma   90.00
#
_symmetry.space_group_name_H-M   'P 1'
#
loop_
_entity.id
_entity.type
_entity.pdbx_description
1 polymer ?
#
loop_
_entity_poly.entity_id
_entity_poly.type
_entity_poly.pdbx_seq_one_letter_code
_entity_poly.pdbx_strand_id
1 'polypeptide(L)'
;MPKDGPLNNELKQKLFSWIAIGAPRGDVVIEPIKPEPTFNSLEKTIFATKCIRCHSEGGPSPFYLNDRQNLMVYASVFNPFLFDFEFPEESDFVKRLVSDDPIEQMPPERSGISPLTKEEREIIIEWISKGLP
;
A
#
# COMPACT_ATOMS: atom_id res chain seq x y z
N MET A 1 1.57 7.10 -18.59
CA MET A 1 1.56 8.57 -18.64
C MET A 1 1.14 9.11 -17.26
N PRO A 2 1.57 10.32 -16.86
CA PRO A 2 1.18 10.90 -15.57
C PRO A 2 -0.34 11.05 -15.46
N LYS A 3 -0.91 10.81 -14.26
CA LYS A 3 -2.36 10.94 -14.01
C LYS A 3 -2.86 12.37 -14.19
N ASP A 4 -2.00 13.37 -13.98
CA ASP A 4 -2.35 14.80 -14.03
C ASP A 4 -2.27 15.42 -15.44
N GLY A 5 -2.21 14.58 -16.47
CA GLY A 5 -2.09 15.03 -17.86
C GLY A 5 -0.66 15.38 -18.28
N PRO A 6 -0.49 16.03 -19.45
CA PRO A 6 0.83 16.37 -19.96
C PRO A 6 1.50 17.44 -19.09
N LEU A 7 2.82 17.34 -18.93
CA LEU A 7 3.61 18.34 -18.19
C LEU A 7 3.34 19.75 -18.72
N ASN A 8 3.12 20.70 -17.79
CA ASN A 8 3.03 22.11 -18.15
C ASN A 8 4.38 22.65 -18.66
N ASN A 9 4.37 23.84 -19.28
CA ASN A 9 5.56 24.40 -19.93
C ASN A 9 6.71 24.67 -18.94
N GLU A 10 6.39 25.04 -17.70
CA GLU A 10 7.39 25.29 -16.66
C GLU A 10 8.11 23.98 -16.26
N LEU A 11 7.35 22.91 -16.04
CA LEU A 11 7.90 21.59 -15.71
C LEU A 11 8.71 21.02 -16.88
N LYS A 12 8.26 21.23 -18.12
CA LYS A 12 9.03 20.87 -19.32
C LYS A 12 10.38 21.59 -19.38
N GLN A 13 10.40 22.90 -19.12
CA GLN A 13 11.64 23.68 -19.11
C GLN A 13 12.59 23.23 -18.01
N LYS A 14 12.08 22.94 -16.81
CA LYS A 14 12.87 22.37 -15.71
C LYS A 14 13.45 21.01 -16.07
N LEU A 15 12.65 20.12 -16.68
CA LEU A 15 13.10 18.81 -17.15
C LEU A 15 14.19 18.91 -18.22
N PHE A 16 14.00 19.77 -19.23
CA PHE A 16 15.00 19.97 -20.29
C PHE A 16 16.29 20.58 -19.76
N SER A 17 16.19 21.51 -18.81
CA SER A 17 17.37 22.09 -18.15
C SER A 17 18.15 21.03 -17.36
N TRP A 18 17.45 20.14 -16.66
CA TRP A 18 18.06 19.00 -15.94
C TRP A 18 18.74 18.01 -16.90
N ILE A 19 18.12 17.69 -18.05
CA ILE A 19 18.74 16.84 -19.08
C ILE A 19 19.98 17.53 -19.68
N ALA A 20 19.89 18.83 -19.96
CA ALA A 20 20.96 19.60 -20.58
C ALA A 20 22.25 19.65 -19.74
N ILE A 21 22.13 19.56 -18.41
CA ILE A 21 23.28 19.48 -17.49
C ILE A 21 23.75 18.03 -17.24
N GLY A 22 23.33 17.08 -18.07
CA GLY A 22 23.76 15.68 -18.01
C GLY A 22 22.91 14.78 -17.13
N ALA A 23 21.65 15.16 -16.86
CA ALA A 23 20.75 14.44 -15.98
C ALA A 23 21.43 14.02 -14.66
N PRO A 24 22.15 14.94 -13.99
CA PRO A 24 22.94 14.59 -12.83
C PRO A 24 22.00 13.98 -11.82
N ARG A 25 22.41 12.84 -11.29
CA ARG A 25 21.77 12.25 -10.13
C ARG A 25 22.01 13.26 -9.02
N GLY A 26 20.99 14.04 -8.68
CA GLY A 26 21.06 14.83 -7.47
C GLY A 26 21.31 13.88 -6.31
N ASP A 27 22.05 14.33 -5.30
CA ASP A 27 22.10 13.69 -3.98
C ASP A 27 20.73 13.86 -3.31
N VAL A 28 19.67 13.41 -3.99
CA VAL A 28 18.36 13.24 -3.38
C VAL A 28 18.54 12.03 -2.49
N VAL A 29 18.91 12.29 -1.25
CA VAL A 29 18.63 11.38 -0.16
C VAL A 29 17.11 11.27 -0.13
N ILE A 30 16.57 10.29 -0.85
CA ILE A 30 15.17 9.91 -0.68
C ILE A 30 15.16 9.25 0.69
N GLU A 31 14.91 10.06 1.72
CA GLU A 31 14.58 9.49 3.01
C GLU A 31 13.35 8.61 2.80
N PRO A 32 13.44 7.30 3.11
CA PRO A 32 12.30 6.42 2.98
C PRO A 32 11.19 7.01 3.85
N ILE A 33 10.04 7.30 3.23
CA ILE A 33 8.87 7.80 3.95
C ILE A 33 8.51 6.74 4.98
N LYS A 34 8.72 7.06 6.25
CA LYS A 34 8.34 6.17 7.34
C LYS A 34 6.82 5.97 7.29
N PRO A 35 6.32 4.73 7.31
CA PRO A 35 4.89 4.50 7.32
C PRO A 35 4.31 4.95 8.67
N GLU A 36 3.30 5.79 8.60
CA GLU A 36 2.39 6.12 9.70
C GLU A 36 1.11 5.25 9.65
N PRO A 37 0.46 4.96 10.79
CA PRO A 37 -0.72 4.10 10.88
C PRO A 37 -2.00 4.83 10.42
N THR A 38 -2.03 5.29 9.18
CA THR A 38 -3.19 5.90 8.51
C THR A 38 -3.32 5.33 7.10
N PHE A 39 -4.54 5.27 6.56
CA PHE A 39 -4.80 4.70 5.25
C PHE A 39 -3.98 5.41 4.16
N ASN A 40 -3.95 6.75 4.16
CA ASN A 40 -3.21 7.55 3.17
C ASN A 40 -1.69 7.29 3.22
N SER A 41 -1.14 7.10 4.41
CA SER A 41 0.28 6.75 4.57
C SER A 41 0.55 5.32 4.08
N LEU A 42 -0.25 4.34 4.52
CA LEU A 42 -0.11 2.95 4.13
C LEU A 42 -0.30 2.77 2.62
N GLU A 43 -1.27 3.47 2.03
CA GLU A 43 -1.53 3.49 0.59
C GLU A 43 -0.27 3.87 -0.19
N LYS A 44 0.42 4.93 0.24
CA LYS A 44 1.61 5.48 -0.43
C LYS A 44 2.90 4.71 -0.16
N THR A 45 2.94 3.92 0.92
CA THR A 45 4.15 3.23 1.38
C THR A 45 4.02 1.72 1.17
N ILE A 46 3.35 1.03 2.09
CA ILE A 46 3.27 -0.43 2.14
C ILE A 46 2.36 -0.97 1.03
N PHE A 47 1.15 -0.44 0.87
CA PHE A 47 0.18 -0.99 -0.07
C PHE A 47 0.60 -0.77 -1.52
N ALA A 48 1.17 0.40 -1.86
CA ALA A 48 1.69 0.70 -3.20
C ALA A 48 2.74 -0.31 -3.67
N THR A 49 3.56 -0.80 -2.74
CA THR A 49 4.70 -1.66 -3.08
C THR A 49 4.36 -3.15 -2.98
N LYS A 50 3.46 -3.54 -2.07
CA LYS A 50 3.26 -4.95 -1.73
C LYS A 50 1.83 -5.49 -1.91
N CYS A 51 0.82 -4.62 -2.04
CA CYS A 51 -0.58 -5.07 -1.96
C CYS A 51 -1.40 -4.75 -3.22
N ILE A 52 -1.27 -3.52 -3.75
CA ILE A 52 -2.17 -2.99 -4.78
C ILE A 52 -2.08 -3.77 -6.11
N ARG A 53 -0.96 -4.45 -6.39
CA ARG A 53 -0.87 -5.32 -7.59
C ARG A 53 -1.96 -6.37 -7.66
N CYS A 54 -2.45 -6.85 -6.52
CA CYS A 54 -3.53 -7.83 -6.44
C CYS A 54 -4.83 -7.26 -5.87
N HIS A 55 -4.72 -6.27 -4.98
CA HIS A 55 -5.84 -5.59 -4.31
C HIS A 55 -6.14 -4.23 -4.97
N SER A 56 -6.46 -4.26 -6.26
CA SER A 56 -6.94 -3.11 -7.02
C SER A 56 -8.09 -3.53 -7.93
N GLU A 57 -8.78 -2.56 -8.50
CA GLU A 57 -9.78 -2.81 -9.54
C GLU A 57 -9.19 -3.65 -10.68
N GLY A 58 -9.92 -4.69 -11.10
CA GLY A 58 -9.48 -5.67 -12.09
C GLY A 58 -8.45 -6.69 -11.60
N GLY A 59 -7.98 -6.59 -10.35
CA GLY A 59 -7.11 -7.57 -9.70
C GLY A 59 -7.86 -8.83 -9.25
N PRO A 60 -7.13 -9.88 -8.82
CA PRO A 60 -7.72 -11.14 -8.37
C PRO A 60 -8.38 -11.06 -6.97
N SER A 61 -8.18 -9.98 -6.21
CA SER A 61 -8.77 -9.81 -4.89
C SER A 61 -10.16 -9.18 -4.94
N PRO A 62 -11.11 -9.58 -4.07
CA PRO A 62 -12.46 -9.02 -4.05
C PRO A 62 -12.55 -7.62 -3.41
N PHE A 63 -11.47 -7.10 -2.83
CA PHE A 63 -11.41 -5.77 -2.23
C PHE A 63 -10.12 -5.03 -2.58
N TYR A 64 -10.17 -3.70 -2.51
CA TYR A 64 -9.12 -2.83 -3.00
C TYR A 64 -8.42 -2.07 -1.86
N LEU A 65 -7.09 -1.97 -1.94
CA LEU A 65 -6.25 -1.28 -0.95
C LEU A 65 -5.77 0.09 -1.44
N ASN A 66 -6.18 0.48 -2.66
CA ASN A 66 -6.05 1.83 -3.22
C ASN A 66 -7.38 2.59 -3.27
N ASP A 67 -8.42 2.04 -2.63
CA ASP A 67 -9.75 2.65 -2.54
C ASP A 67 -10.32 2.37 -1.15
N ARG A 68 -10.23 3.37 -0.27
CA ARG A 68 -10.73 3.26 1.11
C ARG A 68 -12.23 2.98 1.14
N GLN A 69 -13.01 3.56 0.23
CA GLN A 69 -14.46 3.38 0.25
C GLN A 69 -14.82 1.93 -0.11
N ASN A 70 -14.18 1.38 -1.14
CA ASN A 70 -14.34 -0.03 -1.50
C ASN A 70 -13.97 -0.96 -0.34
N LEU A 71 -12.81 -0.71 0.30
CA LEU A 71 -12.36 -1.50 1.45
C LEU A 71 -13.39 -1.49 2.59
N MET A 72 -13.91 -0.32 2.95
CA MET A 72 -14.87 -0.18 4.03
C MET A 72 -16.21 -0.84 3.71
N VAL A 73 -16.68 -0.74 2.46
CA VAL A 73 -17.89 -1.46 2.02
C VAL A 73 -17.65 -2.96 2.11
N TYR A 74 -16.49 -3.45 1.66
CA TYR A 74 -16.18 -4.87 1.72
C TYR A 74 -16.11 -5.40 3.15
N ALA A 75 -15.41 -4.70 4.02
CA ALA A 75 -15.34 -5.03 5.44
C ALA A 75 -16.72 -5.01 6.10
N SER A 76 -17.59 -4.05 5.80
CA SER A 76 -18.89 -3.95 6.47
C SER A 76 -19.97 -4.89 5.92
N VAL A 77 -19.93 -5.21 4.62
CA VAL A 77 -21.01 -5.95 3.94
C VAL A 77 -20.63 -7.40 3.64
N PHE A 78 -19.40 -7.65 3.20
CA PHE A 78 -19.00 -8.95 2.67
C PHE A 78 -18.12 -9.76 3.62
N ASN A 79 -17.26 -9.09 4.40
CA ASN A 79 -16.48 -9.74 5.46
C ASN A 79 -16.36 -8.87 6.72
N PRO A 80 -17.33 -8.95 7.65
CA PRO A 80 -17.29 -8.25 8.94
C PRO A 80 -16.10 -8.58 9.83
N PHE A 81 -15.43 -9.71 9.60
CA PHE A 81 -14.24 -10.13 10.36
C PHE A 81 -12.93 -9.69 9.71
N LEU A 82 -12.99 -8.95 8.60
CA LEU A 82 -11.80 -8.45 7.93
C LEU A 82 -10.93 -7.61 8.87
N PHE A 83 -11.56 -6.82 9.73
CA PHE A 83 -10.91 -6.00 10.75
C PHE A 83 -11.59 -6.18 12.10
N ASP A 84 -10.80 -6.54 13.11
CA ASP A 84 -11.17 -6.53 14.52
C ASP A 84 -10.43 -5.37 15.21
N PHE A 85 -11.18 -4.39 15.70
CA PHE A 85 -10.59 -3.20 16.31
C PHE A 85 -10.21 -3.40 17.78
N GLU A 86 -10.77 -4.40 18.46
CA GLU A 86 -10.44 -4.73 19.84
C GLU A 86 -9.25 -5.70 19.90
N PHE A 87 -9.23 -6.67 18.99
CA PHE A 87 -8.17 -7.67 18.86
C PHE A 87 -7.62 -7.70 17.42
N PRO A 88 -6.79 -6.70 17.01
CA PRO A 88 -6.28 -6.61 15.64
C PRO A 88 -5.63 -7.88 15.09
N GLU A 89 -4.92 -8.64 15.92
CA GLU A 89 -4.28 -9.92 15.55
C GLU A 89 -5.31 -10.98 15.13
N GLU A 90 -6.56 -10.87 15.59
CA GLU A 90 -7.66 -11.77 15.23
C GLU A 90 -8.34 -11.38 13.91
N SER A 91 -8.01 -10.21 13.34
CA SER A 91 -8.51 -9.78 12.04
C SER A 91 -8.11 -10.78 10.95
N ASP A 92 -9.03 -11.14 10.06
CA ASP A 92 -8.69 -11.96 8.88
C ASP A 92 -7.57 -11.30 8.08
N PHE A 93 -7.57 -9.96 8.01
CA PHE A 93 -6.50 -9.21 7.35
C PHE A 93 -5.12 -9.53 7.94
N VAL A 94 -4.97 -9.50 9.27
CA VAL A 94 -3.69 -9.73 9.95
C VAL A 94 -3.29 -11.20 9.91
N LYS A 95 -4.24 -12.12 10.11
CA LYS A 95 -4.01 -13.57 10.00
C LYS A 95 -3.36 -13.95 8.66
N ARG A 96 -3.80 -13.33 7.56
CA ARG A 96 -3.21 -13.55 6.23
C ARG A 96 -1.77 -13.03 6.10
N LEU A 97 -1.38 -12.01 6.87
CA LEU A 97 -0.01 -11.45 6.85
C LEU A 97 1.00 -12.27 7.66
N VAL A 98 0.53 -13.10 8.59
CA VAL A 98 1.37 -13.93 9.49
C VAL A 98 1.23 -15.42 9.26
N SER A 99 0.33 -15.84 8.36
CA SER A 99 0.11 -17.25 8.05
C SER A 99 1.35 -17.90 7.44
N ASP A 100 1.67 -19.11 7.92
CA ASP A 100 2.67 -19.99 7.32
C ASP A 100 2.06 -20.91 6.23
N ASP A 101 0.73 -20.95 6.09
CA ASP A 101 0.07 -21.68 5.01
C ASP A 101 0.24 -20.93 3.67
N PRO A 102 0.91 -21.51 2.66
CA PRO A 102 1.16 -20.85 1.37
C PRO A 102 -0.11 -20.46 0.59
N ILE A 103 -1.26 -21.06 0.90
CA ILE A 103 -2.55 -20.74 0.26
C ILE A 103 -3.15 -19.48 0.88
N GLU A 104 -3.03 -19.33 2.20
CA GLU A 104 -3.61 -18.24 2.97
C GLU A 104 -2.64 -17.03 3.05
N GLN A 105 -1.33 -17.28 3.04
CA GLN A 105 -0.31 -16.25 3.22
C GLN A 105 -0.40 -15.17 2.13
N MET A 106 -0.41 -13.92 2.58
CA MET A 106 -0.40 -12.72 1.73
C MET A 106 0.87 -11.90 1.97
N PRO A 107 1.54 -11.41 0.91
CA PRO A 107 1.30 -11.69 -0.50
C PRO A 107 1.63 -13.15 -0.86
N PRO A 108 0.91 -13.82 -1.77
CA PRO A 108 1.17 -15.22 -2.09
C PRO A 108 2.59 -15.41 -2.63
N GLU A 109 3.30 -16.46 -2.24
CA GLU A 109 4.69 -16.70 -2.68
C GLU A 109 4.87 -16.61 -4.21
N ARG A 110 3.90 -17.18 -4.95
CA ARG A 110 3.87 -17.16 -6.43
C ARG A 110 3.80 -15.77 -7.05
N SER A 111 3.48 -14.73 -6.27
CA SER A 111 3.44 -13.35 -6.75
C SER A 111 4.84 -12.76 -6.96
N GLY A 112 5.86 -13.34 -6.32
CA GLY A 112 7.22 -12.81 -6.28
C GLY A 112 7.38 -11.53 -5.46
N ILE A 113 6.33 -11.12 -4.72
CA ILE A 113 6.37 -9.97 -3.82
C ILE A 113 6.84 -10.46 -2.45
N SER A 114 7.87 -9.83 -1.89
CA SER A 114 8.36 -10.17 -0.56
C SER A 114 7.28 -9.92 0.51
N PRO A 115 7.17 -10.79 1.52
CA PRO A 115 6.32 -10.55 2.69
C PRO A 115 6.61 -9.23 3.40
N LEU A 116 5.69 -8.82 4.25
CA LEU A 116 5.93 -7.70 5.16
C LEU A 116 7.04 -8.04 6.16
N THR A 117 7.83 -7.03 6.47
CA THR A 117 8.72 -7.01 7.64
C THR A 117 7.89 -6.97 8.92
N LYS A 118 8.53 -7.21 10.06
CA LYS A 118 7.86 -7.15 11.36
C LYS A 118 7.33 -5.75 11.63
N GLU A 119 8.14 -4.74 11.34
CA GLU A 119 7.82 -3.33 11.57
C GLU A 119 6.65 -2.87 10.69
N GLU A 120 6.60 -3.29 9.42
CA GLU A 120 5.46 -2.99 8.54
C GLU A 120 4.15 -3.64 9.03
N ARG A 121 4.23 -4.87 9.56
CA ARG A 121 3.05 -5.54 10.16
C ARG A 121 2.57 -4.80 11.40
N GLU A 122 3.49 -4.39 12.27
CA GLU A 122 3.16 -3.64 13.50
C GLU A 122 2.42 -2.33 13.17
N ILE A 123 2.83 -1.60 12.13
CA ILE A 123 2.15 -0.36 11.72
C ILE A 123 0.75 -0.63 11.17
N ILE A 124 0.55 -1.74 10.46
CA ILE A 124 -0.79 -2.16 9.99
C ILE A 124 -1.68 -2.56 11.17
N ILE A 125 -1.15 -3.32 12.13
CA ILE A 125 -1.86 -3.71 13.36
C ILE A 125 -2.27 -2.45 14.15
N GLU A 126 -1.36 -1.48 14.27
CA GLU A 126 -1.65 -0.20 14.91
C GLU A 126 -2.74 0.58 14.16
N TRP A 127 -2.68 0.62 12.83
CA TRP A 127 -3.71 1.25 12.00
C TRP A 127 -5.10 0.63 12.21
N ILE A 128 -5.19 -0.71 12.32
CA ILE A 128 -6.44 -1.41 12.64
C ILE A 128 -6.91 -1.04 14.05
N SER A 129 -6.02 -1.09 15.06
CA SER A 129 -6.36 -0.76 16.45
C SER A 129 -6.90 0.66 16.63
N LYS A 130 -6.50 1.59 15.76
CA LYS A 130 -6.96 2.99 15.77
C LYS A 130 -8.28 3.22 15.03
N GLY A 131 -8.92 2.16 14.52
CA GLY A 131 -10.18 2.26 13.80
C GLY A 131 -10.03 2.76 12.36
N LEU A 132 -8.90 2.44 11.71
CA LEU A 132 -8.63 2.72 10.30
C LEU A 132 -8.66 4.22 9.92
N PRO A 133 -7.90 5.08 10.63
CA PRO A 133 -7.82 6.51 10.31
C PRO A 133 -7.23 6.77 8.92
#